data_AF-A0A5C9ASQ9-F1
#
_entry.id   AF-A0A5C9ASQ9-F1
#
_cell.length_a   1.000
_cell.length_b   1.000
_cell.length_c   1.000
_cell.angle_alpha   90.00
_cell.angle_beta   90.00
_cell.angle_gamma   90.00
#
_symmetry.space_group_name_H-M   'P 1'
#
loop_
_entity.id
_entity.type
_entity.pdbx_description
1 polymer ?
#
loop_
_entity_poly.entity_id
_entity_poly.type
_entity_poly.pdbx_seq_one_letter_code
_entity_poly.pdbx_strand_id
1 'polypeptide(L)'
;FFVDSGLSYDGRNTSDRTMTITGGSGEWDYRAEYTISVSGGAYFTSSDVGAQLQFPYTGTVPDTGDEVSKELRCDIISVTSNTAVVVRANRNVPPSLRNVGTTNWQMARRTFGGLSHLEGQTVNILSDASVEPQKVVSGGAVTLESPGAVVHIGLPITAEFETLDININGQETLLDKKQVIPSVTLVVNASRGIWATTPGGKWYEYPQREFEFYDDPVDDATGKVEVKLDSNWGKNGCVRIRQLDPLPLSVLAVIPRLTVGGL
;
A
#
# COMPACT_ATOMS: atom_id res chain seq x y z
N PHE A 1 -8.40 -6.36 1.73
CA PHE A 1 -8.10 -5.43 0.62
C PHE A 1 -9.37 -4.69 0.24
N PHE A 2 -9.27 -3.44 -0.21
CA PHE A 2 -10.42 -2.54 -0.37
C PHE A 2 -10.73 -2.31 -1.86
N VAL A 3 -11.11 -3.37 -2.56
CA VAL A 3 -11.59 -3.35 -3.94
C VAL A 3 -12.77 -4.30 -4.09
N ASP A 4 -13.66 -4.02 -5.03
CA ASP A 4 -14.81 -4.89 -5.32
C ASP A 4 -14.51 -5.86 -6.47
N SER A 5 -15.14 -7.04 -6.44
CA SER A 5 -14.99 -8.09 -7.46
C SER A 5 -13.52 -8.44 -7.78
N GLY A 6 -12.63 -8.26 -6.79
CA GLY A 6 -11.20 -8.31 -6.98
C GLY A 6 -10.56 -9.68 -6.79
N LEU A 7 -9.34 -9.81 -7.30
CA LEU A 7 -8.45 -10.95 -7.07
C LEU A 7 -7.24 -10.53 -6.25
N SER A 8 -6.66 -11.50 -5.56
CA SER A 8 -5.44 -11.34 -4.77
C SER A 8 -4.36 -12.29 -5.26
N TYR A 9 -3.16 -11.77 -5.37
CA TYR A 9 -1.93 -12.53 -5.51
C TYR A 9 -1.13 -12.42 -4.21
N ASP A 10 -0.67 -13.56 -3.70
CA ASP A 10 0.25 -13.61 -2.56
C ASP A 10 1.43 -14.50 -2.95
N GLY A 11 2.56 -13.87 -3.26
CA GLY A 11 3.80 -14.51 -3.65
C GLY A 11 4.68 -14.91 -2.47
N ARG A 12 4.27 -14.63 -1.23
CA ARG A 12 5.05 -14.97 -0.03
C ARG A 12 5.14 -16.47 0.13
N ASN A 13 6.32 -16.95 0.48
CA ASN A 13 6.50 -18.34 0.81
C ASN A 13 5.82 -18.68 2.15
N THR A 14 4.81 -19.54 2.08
CA THR A 14 4.11 -20.09 3.26
C THR A 14 4.53 -21.52 3.57
N SER A 15 5.49 -22.07 2.82
CA SER A 15 6.01 -23.43 2.97
C SER A 15 7.38 -23.48 3.64
N ASP A 16 7.89 -24.68 3.89
CA ASP A 16 9.25 -24.94 4.38
C ASP A 16 10.32 -24.84 3.28
N ARG A 17 9.93 -24.55 2.03
CA ARG A 17 10.86 -24.41 0.91
C ARG A 17 11.82 -23.27 1.14
N THR A 18 13.08 -23.53 0.86
CA THR A 18 14.16 -22.57 0.96
C THR A 18 14.61 -22.15 -0.42
N MET A 19 15.03 -20.90 -0.54
CA MET A 19 15.81 -20.42 -1.68
C MET A 19 17.22 -20.11 -1.22
N THR A 20 18.21 -20.55 -1.99
CA THR A 20 19.64 -20.36 -1.69
C THR A 20 20.29 -19.61 -2.85
N ILE A 21 20.94 -18.48 -2.54
CA ILE A 21 21.73 -17.71 -3.50
C ILE A 21 23.17 -18.23 -3.49
N THR A 22 23.70 -18.54 -4.67
CA THR A 22 25.04 -19.13 -4.87
C THR A 22 25.78 -18.50 -6.04
N GLY A 23 27.07 -18.81 -6.18
CA GLY A 23 27.91 -18.38 -7.32
C GLY A 23 28.66 -17.07 -7.11
N GLY A 24 28.56 -16.44 -5.94
CA GLY A 24 29.27 -15.21 -5.63
C GLY A 24 30.69 -15.42 -5.08
N SER A 25 31.52 -14.38 -5.22
CA SER A 25 32.87 -14.28 -4.67
C SER A 25 33.10 -12.88 -4.07
N GLY A 26 33.96 -12.77 -3.05
CA GLY A 26 34.27 -11.49 -2.41
C GLY A 26 33.04 -10.82 -1.81
N GLU A 27 32.73 -9.60 -2.26
CA GLU A 27 31.62 -8.79 -1.75
C GLU A 27 30.23 -9.15 -2.29
N TRP A 28 30.15 -10.10 -3.24
CA TRP A 28 28.91 -10.44 -3.94
C TRP A 28 28.28 -9.18 -4.57
N ASP A 29 29.01 -8.59 -5.52
CA ASP A 29 28.65 -7.36 -6.24
C ASP A 29 27.33 -7.49 -7.02
N TYR A 30 26.45 -6.50 -6.92
CA TYR A 30 25.14 -6.47 -7.59
C TYR A 30 25.20 -6.51 -9.12
N ARG A 31 26.35 -6.20 -9.72
CA ARG A 31 26.58 -6.23 -11.17
C ARG A 31 26.82 -7.64 -11.68
N ALA A 32 27.12 -8.59 -10.81
CA ALA A 32 27.28 -10.00 -11.16
C ALA A 32 25.92 -10.72 -11.17
N GLU A 33 25.86 -11.82 -11.92
CA GLU A 33 24.73 -12.73 -11.93
C GLU A 33 24.93 -13.84 -10.90
N TYR A 34 23.84 -14.27 -10.28
CA TYR A 34 23.84 -15.32 -9.26
C TYR A 34 22.88 -16.43 -9.63
N THR A 35 23.13 -17.62 -9.10
CA THR A 35 22.17 -18.73 -9.19
C THR A 35 21.33 -18.77 -7.93
N ILE A 36 20.01 -18.71 -8.07
CA ILE A 36 19.07 -19.03 -6.98
C ILE A 36 18.48 -20.41 -7.24
N SER A 37 18.66 -21.32 -6.29
CA SER A 37 18.04 -22.64 -6.29
C SER A 37 16.95 -22.74 -5.24
N VAL A 38 15.84 -23.41 -5.56
CA VAL A 38 14.75 -23.70 -4.63
C VAL A 38 14.80 -25.15 -4.13
N SER A 39 14.50 -25.38 -2.86
CA SER A 39 14.35 -26.72 -2.30
C SER A 39 12.94 -27.28 -2.53
N GLY A 40 12.70 -28.56 -2.20
CA GLY A 40 11.35 -29.15 -2.26
C GLY A 40 10.83 -29.47 -3.67
N GLY A 41 11.68 -29.49 -4.69
CA GLY A 41 11.34 -29.93 -6.05
C GLY A 41 11.06 -28.79 -7.04
N ALA A 42 10.25 -29.04 -8.06
CA ALA A 42 9.96 -28.06 -9.12
C ALA A 42 9.24 -26.80 -8.56
N TYR A 43 9.57 -25.64 -9.12
CA TYR A 43 8.95 -24.35 -8.80
C TYR A 43 8.97 -23.39 -9.98
N PHE A 44 10.14 -23.29 -10.64
CA PHE A 44 10.34 -22.35 -11.73
C PHE A 44 9.84 -22.90 -13.06
N THR A 45 9.32 -22.01 -13.87
CA THR A 45 8.86 -22.23 -15.23
C THR A 45 9.40 -21.13 -16.14
N SER A 46 9.40 -21.35 -17.45
CA SER A 46 9.92 -20.34 -18.40
C SER A 46 9.17 -19.00 -18.36
N SER A 47 7.95 -18.95 -17.84
CA SER A 47 7.18 -17.71 -17.66
C SER A 47 7.61 -16.87 -16.45
N ASP A 48 8.53 -17.38 -15.61
CA ASP A 48 9.06 -16.64 -14.47
C ASP A 48 10.19 -15.68 -14.84
N VAL A 49 10.67 -15.73 -16.09
CA VAL A 49 11.62 -14.72 -16.59
C VAL A 49 10.98 -13.33 -16.53
N GLY A 50 11.69 -12.38 -15.92
CA GLY A 50 11.20 -11.02 -15.66
C GLY A 50 10.36 -10.88 -14.38
N ALA A 51 10.09 -11.96 -13.65
CA ALA A 51 9.66 -11.88 -12.26
C ALA A 51 10.85 -11.55 -11.35
N GLN A 52 10.56 -11.24 -10.08
CA GLN A 52 11.55 -10.83 -9.10
C GLN A 52 11.42 -11.67 -7.83
N LEU A 53 12.54 -12.20 -7.34
CA LEU A 53 12.61 -12.84 -6.03
C LEU A 53 13.04 -11.81 -5.01
N GLN A 54 12.26 -11.65 -3.95
CA GLN A 54 12.54 -10.68 -2.89
C GLN A 54 12.82 -11.40 -1.59
N PHE A 55 13.88 -10.97 -0.90
CA PHE A 55 14.35 -11.53 0.37
C PHE A 55 14.42 -10.42 1.41
N PRO A 56 13.45 -10.34 2.33
CA PRO A 56 13.56 -9.47 3.49
C PRO A 56 14.74 -9.90 4.38
N TYR A 57 15.56 -8.94 4.82
CA TYR A 57 16.69 -9.18 5.69
C TYR A 57 16.95 -7.99 6.62
N THR A 58 17.58 -8.24 7.76
CA THR A 58 18.04 -7.17 8.65
C THR A 58 19.41 -6.67 8.19
N GLY A 59 19.52 -5.37 7.94
CA GLY A 59 20.79 -4.68 7.74
C GLY A 59 21.06 -3.68 8.85
N THR A 60 22.16 -2.95 8.74
CA THR A 60 22.50 -1.87 9.67
C THR A 60 22.56 -0.51 8.97
N VAL A 61 22.31 0.56 9.72
CA VAL A 61 22.61 1.94 9.31
C VAL A 61 24.12 2.16 9.42
N PRO A 62 24.80 2.65 8.37
CA PRO A 62 26.26 2.81 8.38
C PRO A 62 26.79 3.70 9.52
N ASP A 63 26.03 4.72 9.92
CA ASP A 63 26.49 5.74 10.87
C ASP A 63 26.12 5.44 12.33
N THR A 64 24.96 4.83 12.58
CA THR A 64 24.47 4.57 13.95
C THR A 64 24.62 3.10 14.37
N GLY A 65 24.72 2.18 13.41
CA GLY A 65 24.74 0.74 13.67
C GLY A 65 23.37 0.14 14.00
N ASP A 66 22.31 0.94 13.97
CA ASP A 66 20.95 0.47 14.27
C ASP A 66 20.46 -0.53 13.22
N GLU A 67 19.71 -1.53 13.68
CA GLU A 67 19.10 -2.53 12.81
C GLU A 67 17.95 -1.90 12.02
N VAL A 68 17.93 -2.16 10.72
CA VAL A 68 16.89 -1.71 9.80
C VAL A 68 16.43 -2.85 8.92
N SER A 69 15.12 -2.94 8.71
CA SER A 69 14.54 -3.86 7.74
C SER A 69 14.94 -3.42 6.33
N LYS A 70 15.58 -4.31 5.58
CA LYS A 70 15.96 -4.12 4.19
C LYS A 70 15.42 -5.26 3.35
N GLU A 71 15.42 -5.06 2.04
CA GLU A 71 14.99 -6.08 1.09
C GLU A 71 16.02 -6.20 -0.03
N LEU A 72 16.44 -7.44 -0.30
CA LEU A 72 17.22 -7.78 -1.47
C LEU A 72 16.25 -8.19 -2.58
N ARG A 73 16.34 -7.53 -3.73
CA ARG A 73 15.48 -7.79 -4.88
C ARG A 73 16.33 -8.39 -6.00
N CYS A 74 15.94 -9.55 -6.49
CA CYS A 74 16.67 -10.35 -7.47
C CYS A 74 15.80 -10.55 -8.70
N ASP A 75 16.10 -9.84 -9.79
CA ASP A 75 15.37 -9.99 -11.06
C ASP A 75 15.77 -11.30 -11.74
N ILE A 76 14.79 -12.10 -12.14
CA ILE A 76 15.03 -13.37 -12.86
C ILE A 76 15.36 -13.06 -14.33
N ILE A 77 16.59 -13.40 -14.72
CA ILE A 77 17.12 -13.20 -16.08
C ILE A 77 16.82 -14.41 -16.94
N SER A 78 17.04 -15.61 -16.39
CA SER A 78 16.80 -16.87 -17.10
C SER A 78 16.48 -18.01 -16.13
N VAL A 79 15.84 -19.04 -16.67
CA VAL A 79 15.47 -20.25 -15.92
C VAL A 79 16.36 -21.38 -16.42
N THR A 80 17.25 -21.85 -15.54
CA THR A 80 18.23 -22.91 -15.86
C THR A 80 17.59 -24.29 -15.76
N SER A 81 16.71 -24.47 -14.77
CA SER A 81 15.93 -25.69 -14.58
C SER A 81 14.62 -25.35 -13.87
N ASN A 82 13.75 -26.35 -13.67
CA ASN A 82 12.56 -26.17 -12.84
C ASN A 82 12.87 -25.93 -11.34
N THR A 83 14.14 -25.98 -10.92
CA THR A 83 14.58 -25.74 -9.54
C THR A 83 15.62 -24.63 -9.40
N ALA A 84 16.09 -24.03 -10.49
CA ALA A 84 17.12 -23.02 -10.45
C ALA A 84 16.97 -21.94 -11.53
N VAL A 85 17.27 -20.70 -11.15
CA VAL A 85 17.22 -19.51 -12.00
C VAL A 85 18.52 -18.71 -11.89
N VAL A 86 18.85 -17.97 -12.95
CA VAL A 86 19.88 -16.93 -12.94
C VAL A 86 19.23 -15.59 -12.65
N VAL A 87 19.80 -14.85 -11.70
CA VAL A 87 19.26 -13.56 -11.25
C VAL A 87 20.31 -12.46 -11.23
N ARG A 88 19.85 -11.21 -11.28
CA ARG A 88 20.65 -10.02 -10.94
C ARG A 88 20.04 -9.31 -9.74
N ALA A 89 20.87 -9.03 -8.73
CA ALA A 89 20.43 -8.35 -7.52
C ALA A 89 20.42 -6.82 -7.69
N ASN A 90 19.53 -6.13 -6.98
CA ASN A 90 19.48 -4.67 -6.94
C ASN A 90 20.59 -4.03 -6.07
N ARG A 91 21.26 -4.84 -5.25
CA ARG A 91 22.37 -4.45 -4.34
C ARG A 91 23.24 -5.66 -4.04
N ASN A 92 24.40 -5.43 -3.44
CA ASN A 92 25.30 -6.52 -3.07
C ASN A 92 24.57 -7.51 -2.15
N VAL A 93 24.75 -8.80 -2.38
CA VAL A 93 24.07 -9.83 -1.59
C VAL A 93 24.62 -9.75 -0.17
N PRO A 94 23.77 -9.53 0.86
CA PRO A 94 24.22 -9.36 2.23
C PRO A 94 24.75 -10.69 2.80
N PRO A 95 25.74 -10.67 3.71
CA PRO A 95 26.33 -11.89 4.28
C PRO A 95 25.32 -12.91 4.82
N SER A 96 24.21 -12.44 5.39
CA SER A 96 23.13 -13.28 5.94
C SER A 96 22.39 -14.13 4.89
N LEU A 97 22.50 -13.79 3.60
CA LEU A 97 21.82 -14.50 2.50
C LEU A 97 22.80 -15.29 1.60
N ARG A 98 24.12 -15.19 1.82
CA ARG A 98 25.14 -15.83 0.97
C ARG A 98 25.25 -17.32 1.28
N ASN A 99 24.88 -18.19 0.33
CA ASN A 99 24.88 -19.66 0.50
C ASN A 99 24.02 -20.15 1.68
N VAL A 100 23.03 -19.36 2.10
CA VAL A 100 22.11 -19.71 3.19
C VAL A 100 20.77 -20.08 2.57
N GLY A 101 20.19 -21.21 2.98
CA GLY A 101 18.82 -21.58 2.62
C GLY A 101 17.84 -20.74 3.41
N THR A 102 17.21 -19.77 2.76
CA THR A 102 16.27 -18.83 3.39
C THR A 102 14.84 -19.26 3.12
N THR A 103 13.99 -19.32 4.15
CA THR A 103 12.55 -19.59 4.02
C THR A 103 11.72 -18.32 3.82
N ASN A 104 12.20 -17.18 4.34
CA ASN A 104 11.56 -15.88 4.18
C ASN A 104 11.91 -15.27 2.81
N TRP A 105 11.14 -15.62 1.79
CA TRP A 105 11.24 -15.08 0.44
C TRP A 105 9.85 -14.91 -0.16
N GLN A 106 9.75 -14.06 -1.18
CA GLN A 106 8.51 -13.85 -1.92
C GLN A 106 8.79 -13.71 -3.42
N MET A 107 7.89 -14.27 -4.23
CA MET A 107 7.88 -14.11 -5.69
C MET A 107 7.05 -12.88 -6.03
N ALA A 108 7.68 -11.85 -6.58
CA ALA A 108 7.03 -10.66 -7.09
C ALA A 108 6.87 -10.74 -8.61
N ARG A 109 5.69 -10.37 -9.11
CA ARG A 109 5.36 -10.40 -10.53
C ARG A 109 4.90 -9.03 -11.01
N ARG A 110 5.06 -8.78 -12.30
CA ARG A 110 4.60 -7.53 -12.93
C ARG A 110 3.25 -7.68 -13.60
N THR A 111 2.94 -8.84 -14.16
CA THR A 111 1.69 -9.08 -14.89
C THR A 111 0.81 -10.06 -14.12
N PHE A 112 -0.45 -9.68 -13.95
CA PHE A 112 -1.45 -10.44 -13.23
C PHE A 112 -2.63 -10.72 -14.16
N GLY A 113 -2.86 -12.01 -14.45
CA GLY A 113 -4.00 -12.49 -15.24
C GLY A 113 -5.15 -12.99 -14.38
N GLY A 114 -6.15 -13.59 -15.02
CA GLY A 114 -7.34 -14.12 -14.35
C GLY A 114 -8.43 -13.07 -14.11
N LEU A 115 -8.27 -11.86 -14.64
CA LEU A 115 -9.19 -10.74 -14.49
C LEU A 115 -10.21 -10.65 -15.63
N SER A 116 -10.50 -11.76 -16.32
CA SER A 116 -11.38 -11.76 -17.50
C SER A 116 -12.78 -11.23 -17.22
N HIS A 117 -13.27 -11.33 -15.98
CA HIS A 117 -14.56 -10.76 -15.56
C HIS A 117 -14.54 -9.23 -15.41
N LEU A 118 -13.35 -8.61 -15.40
CA LEU A 118 -13.15 -7.16 -15.31
C LEU A 118 -12.66 -6.56 -16.64
N GLU A 119 -12.71 -7.30 -17.75
CA GLU A 119 -12.22 -6.84 -19.06
C GLU A 119 -12.82 -5.46 -19.44
N GLY A 120 -11.95 -4.53 -19.86
CA GLY A 120 -12.33 -3.16 -20.22
C GLY A 120 -12.69 -2.25 -19.03
N GLN A 121 -12.70 -2.76 -17.80
CA GLN A 121 -12.92 -1.95 -16.61
C GLN A 121 -11.62 -1.31 -16.14
N THR A 122 -11.74 -0.12 -15.54
CA THR A 122 -10.64 0.51 -14.80
C THR A 122 -10.60 -0.07 -13.39
N VAL A 123 -9.44 -0.54 -12.95
CA VAL A 123 -9.24 -1.19 -11.65
C VAL A 123 -8.33 -0.37 -10.73
N ASN A 124 -8.65 -0.41 -9.44
CA ASN A 124 -7.73 -0.01 -8.37
C ASN A 124 -6.78 -1.17 -8.06
N ILE A 125 -5.54 -0.82 -7.73
CA ILE A 125 -4.49 -1.79 -7.47
C ILE A 125 -3.76 -1.38 -6.18
N LEU A 126 -3.71 -2.31 -5.22
CA LEU A 126 -2.83 -2.22 -4.06
C LEU A 126 -1.70 -3.23 -4.24
N SER A 127 -0.45 -2.77 -4.29
CA SER A 127 0.74 -3.61 -4.44
C SER A 127 1.71 -3.33 -3.30
N ASP A 128 2.04 -4.33 -2.50
CA ASP A 128 2.99 -4.23 -1.38
C ASP A 128 2.73 -3.02 -0.47
N ALA A 129 1.47 -2.85 -0.04
CA ALA A 129 0.98 -1.73 0.78
C ALA A 129 1.08 -0.33 0.14
N SER A 130 1.35 -0.25 -1.16
CA SER A 130 1.39 0.97 -1.95
C SER A 130 0.30 0.97 -3.02
N VAL A 131 -0.29 2.13 -3.26
CA VAL A 131 -1.28 2.31 -4.32
C VAL A 131 -0.55 2.41 -5.64
N GLU A 132 -0.89 1.53 -6.58
CA GLU A 132 -0.42 1.59 -7.97
C GLU A 132 -1.38 2.45 -8.80
N PRO A 133 -0.90 3.14 -9.85
CA PRO A 133 -1.77 3.86 -10.76
C PRO A 133 -2.85 2.95 -11.33
N GLN A 134 -4.09 3.45 -11.41
CA GLN A 134 -5.21 2.71 -12.00
C GLN A 134 -4.87 2.23 -13.41
N LYS A 135 -5.27 1.00 -13.73
CA LYS A 135 -5.07 0.40 -15.06
C LYS A 135 -6.41 -0.06 -15.62
N VAL A 136 -6.51 -0.13 -16.95
CA VAL A 136 -7.63 -0.78 -17.63
C VAL A 136 -7.25 -2.24 -17.87
N VAL A 137 -8.14 -3.17 -17.52
CA VAL A 137 -7.92 -4.59 -17.80
C VAL A 137 -8.03 -4.84 -19.29
N SER A 138 -6.99 -5.47 -19.85
CA SER A 138 -6.92 -5.82 -21.27
C SER A 138 -6.40 -7.25 -21.42
N GLY A 139 -7.12 -8.08 -22.16
CA GLY A 139 -6.77 -9.49 -22.33
C GLY A 139 -6.87 -10.31 -21.02
N GLY A 140 -7.74 -9.89 -20.11
CA GLY A 140 -7.95 -10.51 -18.80
C GLY A 140 -6.78 -10.30 -17.83
N ALA A 141 -5.93 -9.30 -18.07
CA ALA A 141 -4.74 -9.04 -17.28
C ALA A 141 -4.45 -7.53 -17.10
N VAL A 142 -3.59 -7.24 -16.12
CA VAL A 142 -2.96 -5.93 -15.92
C VAL A 142 -1.46 -6.09 -15.68
N THR A 143 -0.70 -5.05 -16.03
CA THR A 143 0.76 -4.99 -15.81
C THR A 143 1.09 -3.78 -14.94
N LEU A 144 1.80 -4.02 -13.83
CA LEU A 144 2.24 -3.02 -12.86
C LEU A 144 3.49 -2.26 -13.34
N GLU A 145 3.74 -1.12 -12.72
CA GLU A 145 4.97 -0.35 -13.02
C GLU A 145 6.19 -0.97 -12.35
N SER A 146 6.03 -1.62 -11.20
CA SER A 146 7.06 -2.41 -10.53
C SER A 146 6.55 -3.80 -10.17
N PRO A 147 7.41 -4.83 -10.08
CA PRO A 147 6.98 -6.14 -9.60
C PRO A 147 6.45 -6.07 -8.17
N GLY A 148 5.27 -6.65 -7.93
CA GLY A 148 4.62 -6.72 -6.62
C GLY A 148 4.54 -8.14 -6.08
N ALA A 149 4.80 -8.33 -4.78
CA ALA A 149 4.75 -9.63 -4.11
C ALA A 149 3.37 -9.96 -3.53
N VAL A 150 2.67 -8.97 -2.96
CA VAL A 150 1.29 -9.08 -2.49
C VAL A 150 0.48 -8.02 -3.21
N VAL A 151 -0.43 -8.47 -4.08
CA VAL A 151 -1.16 -7.57 -4.98
C VAL A 151 -2.66 -7.86 -4.91
N HIS A 152 -3.46 -6.80 -4.77
CA HIS A 152 -4.92 -6.84 -4.79
C HIS A 152 -5.43 -5.95 -5.91
N ILE A 153 -6.28 -6.51 -6.78
CA ILE A 153 -6.74 -5.87 -8.01
C ILE A 153 -8.24 -6.01 -8.12
N GLY A 154 -8.96 -4.93 -8.33
CA GLY A 154 -10.42 -4.99 -8.48
C GLY A 154 -11.03 -3.63 -8.78
N LEU A 155 -12.36 -3.58 -8.86
CA LEU A 155 -13.08 -2.35 -9.12
C LEU A 155 -12.85 -1.34 -7.99
N PRO A 156 -12.68 -0.05 -8.31
CA PRO A 156 -12.56 1.01 -7.30
C PRO A 156 -13.80 1.06 -6.42
N ILE A 157 -13.59 1.17 -5.11
CA ILE A 157 -14.66 1.45 -4.16
C ILE A 157 -14.51 2.90 -3.73
N THR A 158 -15.57 3.70 -3.90
CA THR A 158 -15.68 5.00 -3.24
C THR A 158 -16.45 4.81 -1.95
N ALA A 159 -15.73 4.65 -0.84
CA ALA A 159 -16.35 4.55 0.48
C ALA A 159 -16.58 5.97 1.02
N GLU A 160 -17.83 6.37 1.21
CA GLU A 160 -18.21 7.69 1.71
C GLU A 160 -19.27 7.56 2.79
N PHE A 161 -19.18 8.40 3.80
CA PHE A 161 -20.29 8.64 4.72
C PHE A 161 -20.43 10.13 5.04
N GLU A 162 -21.64 10.50 5.44
CA GLU A 162 -22.00 11.84 5.90
C GLU A 162 -22.45 11.75 7.36
N THR A 163 -21.95 12.65 8.21
CA THR A 163 -22.44 12.76 9.58
C THR A 163 -23.86 13.32 9.61
N LEU A 164 -24.60 13.06 10.68
CA LEU A 164 -25.81 13.83 10.95
C LEU A 164 -25.47 15.31 11.17
N ASP A 165 -26.48 16.17 11.04
CA ASP A 165 -26.36 17.59 11.41
C ASP A 165 -25.97 17.72 12.88
N ILE A 166 -25.02 18.61 13.17
CA ILE A 166 -24.53 18.85 14.52
C ILE A 166 -25.63 19.46 15.36
N ASN A 167 -25.86 18.85 16.52
CA ASN A 167 -26.74 19.37 17.56
C ASN A 167 -26.00 19.34 18.90
N ILE A 168 -26.15 20.40 19.70
CA ILE A 168 -25.52 20.49 21.03
C ILE A 168 -26.57 20.18 22.08
N ASN A 169 -26.32 19.15 22.88
CA ASN A 169 -27.27 18.75 23.93
C ASN A 169 -27.39 19.85 25.00
N GLY A 170 -28.61 20.18 25.40
CA GLY A 170 -28.91 21.25 26.36
C GLY A 170 -28.93 22.67 25.77
N GLN A 171 -28.86 22.83 24.44
CA GLN A 171 -29.04 24.11 23.75
C GLN A 171 -30.26 24.08 22.82
N GLU A 172 -30.66 25.26 22.34
CA GLU A 172 -31.66 25.37 21.26
C GLU A 172 -31.17 24.63 20.02
N THR A 173 -32.13 24.16 19.21
CA THR A 173 -31.79 23.53 17.93
C THR A 173 -30.97 24.48 17.07
N LEU A 174 -29.93 23.96 16.44
CA LEU A 174 -29.07 24.74 15.56
C LEU A 174 -29.47 24.65 14.08
N LEU A 175 -30.55 23.92 13.77
CA LEU A 175 -31.00 23.64 12.40
C LEU A 175 -31.39 24.90 11.61
N ASP A 176 -31.86 25.95 12.29
CA ASP A 176 -32.24 27.21 11.65
C ASP A 176 -31.10 28.24 11.62
N LYS A 177 -30.04 28.00 12.39
CA LYS A 177 -28.89 28.91 12.56
C LYS A 177 -27.88 28.75 11.44
N LYS A 178 -27.19 29.85 11.12
CA LYS A 178 -26.02 29.79 10.24
C LYS A 178 -24.83 29.25 11.04
N GLN A 179 -24.11 28.31 10.45
CA GLN A 179 -23.00 27.59 11.03
C GLN A 179 -21.83 27.57 10.04
N VAL A 180 -20.62 27.42 10.56
CA VAL A 180 -19.42 27.17 9.77
C VAL A 180 -18.55 26.10 10.44
N ILE A 181 -17.99 25.20 9.63
CA ILE A 181 -17.10 24.12 10.07
C ILE A 181 -15.74 24.31 9.40
N PRO A 182 -14.82 25.11 9.97
CA PRO A 182 -13.51 25.39 9.36
C PRO A 182 -12.54 24.21 9.42
N SER A 183 -12.75 23.22 10.29
CA SER A 183 -11.94 22.01 10.34
C SER A 183 -12.70 20.85 10.97
N VAL A 184 -12.23 19.63 10.70
CA VAL A 184 -12.70 18.41 11.35
C VAL A 184 -11.50 17.61 11.87
N THR A 185 -11.57 17.19 13.13
CA THR A 185 -10.63 16.20 13.67
C THR A 185 -11.27 14.82 13.63
N LEU A 186 -10.58 13.85 13.04
CA LEU A 186 -10.97 12.45 13.06
C LEU A 186 -10.09 11.71 14.05
N VAL A 187 -10.68 10.79 14.82
CA VAL A 187 -9.92 9.77 15.53
C VAL A 187 -9.92 8.53 14.63
N VAL A 188 -8.74 8.10 14.21
CA VAL A 188 -8.56 7.00 13.27
C VAL A 188 -7.63 5.93 13.83
N ASN A 189 -7.74 4.73 13.28
CA ASN A 189 -6.86 3.61 13.61
C ASN A 189 -6.38 2.95 12.31
N ALA A 190 -5.07 2.78 12.16
CA ALA A 190 -4.45 2.15 10.98
C ALA A 190 -5.09 2.64 9.65
N SER A 191 -5.09 3.95 9.41
CA SER A 191 -5.83 4.58 8.30
C SER A 191 -4.96 5.44 7.38
N ARG A 192 -5.29 5.48 6.09
CA ARG A 192 -4.60 6.26 5.05
C ARG A 192 -5.60 6.85 4.05
N GLY A 193 -5.18 7.74 3.14
CA GLY A 193 -6.02 8.23 2.04
C GLY A 193 -7.31 8.94 2.48
N ILE A 194 -7.25 9.73 3.54
CA ILE A 194 -8.44 10.35 4.15
C ILE A 194 -8.82 11.62 3.40
N TRP A 195 -10.07 11.71 2.96
CA TRP A 195 -10.65 12.93 2.40
C TRP A 195 -11.80 13.43 3.27
N ALA A 196 -11.93 14.74 3.43
CA ALA A 196 -13.07 15.37 4.12
C ALA A 196 -13.58 16.61 3.39
N THR A 197 -14.88 16.90 3.54
CA THR A 197 -15.52 18.11 3.03
C THR A 197 -16.76 18.48 3.86
N THR A 198 -17.23 19.72 3.73
CA THR A 198 -18.61 20.10 4.04
C THR A 198 -19.50 19.89 2.80
N PRO A 199 -20.84 19.78 2.94
CA PRO A 199 -21.74 19.66 1.79
C PRO A 199 -21.58 20.80 0.78
N GLY A 200 -21.39 20.45 -0.49
CA GLY A 200 -21.15 21.43 -1.56
C GLY A 200 -19.78 22.12 -1.52
N GLY A 201 -18.92 21.76 -0.57
CA GLY A 201 -17.54 22.25 -0.45
C GLY A 201 -16.56 21.46 -1.33
N LYS A 202 -15.30 21.91 -1.32
CA LYS A 202 -14.19 21.20 -1.93
C LYS A 202 -13.72 20.07 -1.03
N TRP A 203 -13.37 18.93 -1.63
CA TRP A 203 -12.71 17.83 -0.92
C TRP A 203 -11.26 18.18 -0.58
N TYR A 204 -10.90 17.96 0.68
CA TYR A 204 -9.56 18.16 1.22
C TYR A 204 -8.99 16.83 1.68
N GLU A 205 -7.79 16.52 1.22
CA GLU A 205 -7.03 15.35 1.65
C GLU A 205 -6.28 15.66 2.95
N TYR A 206 -6.23 14.69 3.87
CA TYR A 206 -5.25 14.70 4.95
C TYR A 206 -3.89 14.30 4.36
N PRO A 207 -2.93 15.23 4.22
CA PRO A 207 -1.61 14.86 3.73
C PRO A 207 -0.97 13.93 4.76
N GLN A 208 -0.67 12.70 4.36
CA GLN A 208 -0.02 11.74 5.26
C GLN A 208 1.42 12.16 5.61
N ARG A 209 1.95 13.23 5.00
CA ARG A 209 3.29 13.76 5.23
C ARG A 209 3.25 15.24 5.57
N GLU A 210 3.49 15.59 6.84
CA GLU A 210 3.93 16.94 7.23
C GLU A 210 5.11 16.92 8.24
N PHE A 211 5.34 15.82 8.99
CA PHE A 211 6.36 15.78 10.08
C PHE A 211 7.16 14.47 10.24
N GLU A 212 7.28 13.62 9.22
CA GLU A 212 8.14 12.42 9.27
C GLU A 212 9.50 12.66 8.58
N PHE A 213 10.58 12.13 9.18
CA PHE A 213 11.92 12.12 8.59
C PHE A 213 11.89 11.36 7.24
N TYR A 214 12.70 11.80 6.28
CA TYR A 214 12.67 11.35 4.88
C TYR A 214 12.89 9.82 4.68
N ASP A 215 13.40 9.11 5.68
CA ASP A 215 13.84 7.71 5.59
C ASP A 215 12.91 6.68 6.26
N ASP A 216 11.80 7.10 6.91
CA ASP A 216 10.88 6.16 7.56
C ASP A 216 9.75 5.70 6.60
N PRO A 217 9.29 4.43 6.69
CA PRO A 217 8.14 3.94 5.95
C PRO A 217 6.90 4.80 6.23
N VAL A 218 6.03 4.97 5.23
CA VAL A 218 4.76 5.69 5.41
C VAL A 218 3.84 4.83 6.28
N ASP A 219 3.82 5.11 7.57
CA ASP A 219 3.03 4.37 8.55
C ASP A 219 1.56 4.79 8.51
N ASP A 220 0.68 3.83 8.81
CA ASP A 220 -0.74 4.10 8.90
C ASP A 220 -1.04 5.09 10.03
N ALA A 221 -1.87 6.10 9.76
CA ALA A 221 -2.25 7.08 10.78
C ALA A 221 -3.10 6.42 11.87
N THR A 222 -2.65 6.56 13.13
CA THR A 222 -3.39 6.15 14.32
C THR A 222 -3.43 7.31 15.32
N GLY A 223 -4.61 7.64 15.82
CA GLY A 223 -4.84 8.77 16.72
C GLY A 223 -5.65 9.88 16.06
N LYS A 224 -5.34 11.14 16.40
CA LYS A 224 -6.11 12.31 15.95
C LYS A 224 -5.47 12.90 14.69
N VAL A 225 -6.26 13.04 13.63
CA VAL A 225 -5.88 13.73 12.39
C VAL A 225 -6.81 14.91 12.17
N GLU A 226 -6.28 16.08 11.80
CA GLU A 226 -7.10 17.26 11.52
C GLU A 226 -7.07 17.58 10.02
N VAL A 227 -8.25 17.75 9.43
CA VAL A 227 -8.40 18.23 8.06
C VAL A 227 -9.01 19.62 8.10
N LYS A 228 -8.32 20.58 7.48
CA LYS A 228 -8.80 21.95 7.31
C LYS A 228 -9.80 21.98 6.15
N LEU A 229 -10.94 22.62 6.37
CA LEU A 229 -12.05 22.71 5.42
C LEU A 229 -12.33 24.17 5.06
N ASP A 230 -13.14 24.37 4.02
CA ASP A 230 -13.62 25.70 3.67
C ASP A 230 -14.55 26.27 4.74
N SER A 231 -14.36 27.54 5.06
CA SER A 231 -15.24 28.29 5.97
C SER A 231 -16.52 28.75 5.26
N ASN A 232 -17.35 27.80 4.84
CA ASN A 232 -18.64 28.08 4.20
C ASN A 232 -19.74 28.20 5.25
N TRP A 233 -20.37 29.37 5.33
CA TRP A 233 -21.53 29.61 6.19
C TRP A 233 -22.78 28.98 5.59
N GLY A 234 -23.35 27.99 6.26
CA GLY A 234 -24.54 27.27 5.83
C GLY A 234 -25.46 26.93 7.00
N LYS A 235 -26.61 26.33 6.70
CA LYS A 235 -27.50 25.74 7.72
C LYS A 235 -27.30 24.23 7.89
N ASN A 236 -26.48 23.63 7.03
CA ASN A 236 -26.18 22.20 7.01
C ASN A 236 -24.87 21.98 7.76
N GLY A 237 -24.99 21.70 9.05
CA GLY A 237 -23.87 21.51 9.97
C GLY A 237 -23.37 20.09 9.95
N CYS A 238 -22.93 19.55 8.81
CA CYS A 238 -22.42 18.18 8.71
C CYS A 238 -21.09 18.11 7.95
N VAL A 239 -20.42 16.97 8.08
CA VAL A 239 -19.14 16.68 7.42
C VAL A 239 -19.28 15.37 6.65
N ARG A 240 -18.66 15.31 5.47
CA ARG A 240 -18.51 14.09 4.67
C ARG A 240 -17.08 13.63 4.69
N ILE A 241 -16.88 12.33 4.80
CA ILE A 241 -15.56 11.68 4.80
C ILE A 241 -15.57 10.62 3.71
N ARG A 242 -14.47 10.53 2.96
CA ARG A 242 -14.34 9.62 1.83
C ARG A 242 -12.97 8.95 1.79
N GLN A 243 -12.95 7.70 1.32
CA GLN A 243 -11.78 6.96 0.88
C GLN A 243 -11.98 6.58 -0.61
N LEU A 244 -10.95 6.86 -1.43
CA LEU A 244 -10.94 6.58 -2.87
C LEU A 244 -9.95 5.47 -3.24
N ASP A 245 -8.88 5.37 -2.47
CA ASP A 245 -7.80 4.43 -2.72
C ASP A 245 -8.13 3.07 -2.09
N PRO A 246 -7.50 1.98 -2.56
CA PRO A 246 -7.68 0.65 -1.99
C PRO A 246 -6.96 0.50 -0.64
N LEU A 247 -7.03 1.52 0.22
CA LEU A 247 -6.35 1.65 1.50
C LEU A 247 -7.34 1.57 2.68
N PRO A 248 -6.87 1.14 3.86
CA PRO A 248 -7.73 1.10 5.04
C PRO A 248 -8.12 2.51 5.51
N LEU A 249 -9.38 2.64 5.95
CA LEU A 249 -9.87 3.80 6.69
C LEU A 249 -10.83 3.32 7.79
N SER A 250 -10.36 3.39 9.04
CA SER A 250 -11.13 3.06 10.24
C SER A 250 -11.35 4.32 11.07
N VAL A 251 -12.54 4.93 10.93
CA VAL A 251 -12.92 6.13 11.69
C VAL A 251 -13.58 5.73 13.01
N LEU A 252 -12.96 6.11 14.13
CA LEU A 252 -13.44 5.87 15.48
C LEU A 252 -14.29 7.03 16.03
N ALA A 253 -13.99 8.26 15.61
CA ALA A 253 -14.78 9.44 15.97
C ALA A 253 -14.62 10.56 14.94
N VAL A 254 -15.66 11.39 14.81
CA VAL A 254 -15.67 12.62 14.00
C VAL A 254 -15.96 13.80 14.92
N ILE A 255 -15.03 14.76 14.98
CA ILE A 255 -15.09 15.92 15.89
C ILE A 255 -14.99 17.20 15.05
N PRO A 256 -16.11 17.73 14.53
CA PRO A 256 -16.12 18.97 13.77
C PRO A 256 -15.91 20.17 14.69
N ARG A 257 -15.08 21.13 14.25
CA ARG A 257 -14.98 22.44 14.91
C ARG A 257 -16.13 23.31 14.42
N LEU A 258 -17.07 23.65 15.30
CA LEU A 258 -18.27 24.41 14.94
C LEU A 258 -18.16 25.87 15.38
N THR A 259 -18.59 26.80 14.53
CA THR A 259 -18.92 28.19 14.91
C THR A 259 -20.34 28.51 14.46
N VAL A 260 -21.15 29.09 15.34
CA VAL A 260 -22.57 29.40 15.10
C VAL A 260 -22.75 30.91 15.07
N GLY A 261 -23.46 31.43 14.07
CA GLY A 261 -23.76 32.85 13.93
C GLY A 261 -24.98 33.26 14.74
N GLY A 262 -24.90 34.40 15.43
CA GLY A 262 -26.00 34.94 16.24
C GLY A 262 -25.94 34.58 17.73
N LEU A 263 -24.80 34.04 18.18
CA LEU A 263 -24.40 33.86 19.58
C LEU A 263 -23.07 34.60 19.84
#